data_AF-A0A820HCA6-F1
#
_entry.id   AF-A0A820HCA6-F1
#
_cell.length_a   1.000
_cell.length_b   1.000
_cell.length_c   1.000
_cell.angle_alpha   90.00
_cell.angle_beta   90.00
_cell.angle_gamma   90.00
#
_symmetry.space_group_name_H-M   'P 1'
#
loop_
_entity.id
_entity.type
_entity.pdbx_description
1 polymer ?
#
loop_
_entity_poly.entity_id
_entity_poly.type
_entity_poly.pdbx_seq_one_letter_code
_entity_poly.pdbx_strand_id
1 'polypeptide(L)'
;DWKILYTWAKFILFNHDESYSLISMPKHIVNSFLFCVHNCRPYFSATATQEILDEFRPYLCPFDTVCGDVMDYWNMFLPVHLPPELHDQGFKLWLSEFLDIWETVCNNPAWEQSLISLFSCVAWHNIGYIDWEPWLSPIFTRILKNLSLPVGNVKSTKQTQNYSVSAAATWIVAMMGNQNSCIQYLRDLLNAIKN
;
A
#
# COMPACT_ATOMS: atom_id res chain seq x y z
N ASP A 1 -20.75 6.74 3.22
CA ASP A 1 -20.57 5.56 4.08
C ASP A 1 -19.74 4.53 3.33
N TRP A 2 -18.63 4.09 3.91
CA TRP A 2 -17.69 3.14 3.30
C TRP A 2 -18.29 1.73 3.16
N LYS A 3 -19.23 1.36 4.05
CA LYS A 3 -19.85 0.02 4.07
C LYS A 3 -20.63 -0.28 2.80
N ILE A 4 -21.31 0.74 2.25
CA ILE A 4 -22.03 0.61 0.97
C ILE A 4 -21.05 0.25 -0.15
N LEU A 5 -19.94 0.96 -0.24
CA LEU A 5 -18.90 0.69 -1.22
C LEU A 5 -18.25 -0.67 -0.98
N TYR A 6 -18.05 -1.08 0.27
CA TYR A 6 -17.53 -2.41 0.60
C TYR A 6 -18.47 -3.53 0.13
N THR A 7 -19.79 -3.38 0.26
CA THR A 7 -20.76 -4.33 -0.30
C THR A 7 -20.61 -4.46 -1.82
N TRP A 8 -20.45 -3.34 -2.53
CA TRP A 8 -20.20 -3.35 -3.97
C TRP A 8 -18.84 -3.94 -4.32
N ALA A 9 -17.80 -3.67 -3.52
CA ALA A 9 -16.47 -4.23 -3.74
C ALA A 9 -16.50 -5.77 -3.68
N LYS A 10 -17.17 -6.34 -2.67
CA LYS A 10 -17.38 -7.80 -2.59
C LYS A 10 -18.08 -8.35 -3.84
N PHE A 11 -19.11 -7.65 -4.32
CA PHE A 11 -19.85 -8.06 -5.52
C PHE A 11 -19.07 -7.89 -6.83
N ILE A 12 -18.21 -6.89 -6.94
CA ILE A 12 -17.51 -6.57 -8.21
C ILE A 12 -16.17 -7.30 -8.30
N LEU A 13 -15.44 -7.42 -7.19
CA LEU A 13 -14.07 -7.93 -7.18
C LEU A 13 -13.98 -9.42 -6.83
N PHE A 14 -14.92 -9.93 -6.04
CA PHE A 14 -14.87 -11.27 -5.46
C PHE A 14 -16.09 -12.13 -5.82
N ASN A 15 -16.83 -11.77 -6.87
CA ASN A 15 -17.96 -12.57 -7.32
C ASN A 15 -17.49 -13.86 -7.99
N HIS A 16 -17.70 -14.98 -7.31
CA HIS A 16 -17.42 -16.29 -7.88
C HIS A 16 -18.31 -16.63 -9.09
N ASP A 17 -19.43 -15.93 -9.30
CA ASP A 17 -20.35 -16.19 -10.41
C ASP A 17 -19.77 -15.87 -11.80
N GLU A 18 -18.76 -15.01 -11.89
CA GLU A 18 -18.04 -14.77 -13.15
C GLU A 18 -17.18 -15.99 -13.53
N SER A 19 -16.63 -16.71 -12.54
CA SER A 19 -15.89 -17.97 -12.77
C SER A 19 -16.80 -19.10 -13.28
N TYR A 20 -18.11 -19.02 -13.01
CA TYR A 20 -19.13 -19.90 -13.55
C TYR A 20 -19.81 -19.35 -14.83
N SER A 21 -19.34 -18.22 -15.37
CA SER A 21 -19.92 -17.54 -16.55
C SER A 21 -21.40 -17.17 -16.42
N LEU A 22 -21.91 -17.00 -15.19
CA LEU A 22 -23.33 -16.70 -14.94
C LEU A 22 -23.64 -15.21 -15.13
N ILE A 23 -22.63 -14.35 -15.06
CA ILE A 23 -22.74 -12.89 -15.19
C ILE A 23 -21.57 -12.40 -16.06
N SER A 24 -21.84 -11.51 -17.02
CA SER A 24 -20.80 -10.82 -17.80
C SER A 24 -20.65 -9.38 -17.32
N MET A 25 -19.52 -9.09 -16.66
CA MET A 25 -19.23 -7.77 -16.15
C MET A 25 -18.65 -6.86 -17.25
N PRO A 26 -18.99 -5.55 -17.29
CA PRO A 26 -18.38 -4.63 -18.24
C PRO A 26 -16.86 -4.57 -18.05
N LYS A 27 -16.09 -4.57 -19.16
CA LYS A 27 -14.61 -4.66 -19.15
C LYS A 27 -13.89 -3.62 -18.28
N HIS A 28 -14.53 -2.49 -17.97
CA HIS A 28 -13.95 -1.38 -17.22
C HIS A 28 -14.59 -1.15 -15.85
N ILE A 29 -15.52 -2.01 -15.43
CA ILE A 29 -16.28 -1.80 -14.19
C ILE A 29 -15.38 -1.80 -12.97
N VAL A 30 -14.42 -2.71 -12.90
CA VAL A 30 -13.44 -2.82 -11.80
C VAL A 30 -12.65 -1.51 -11.68
N ASN A 31 -11.99 -1.07 -12.75
CA ASN A 31 -11.18 0.15 -12.72
C ASN A 31 -12.02 1.40 -12.41
N SER A 32 -13.22 1.50 -12.99
CA SER A 32 -14.13 2.64 -12.74
C SER A 32 -14.61 2.65 -11.28
N PHE A 33 -14.88 1.48 -10.71
CA PHE A 33 -15.26 1.31 -9.32
C PHE A 33 -14.11 1.66 -8.38
N LEU A 34 -12.91 1.16 -8.62
CA LEU A 34 -11.72 1.49 -7.82
C LEU A 34 -11.43 3.00 -7.83
N PHE A 35 -11.57 3.63 -9.00
CA PHE A 35 -11.47 5.09 -9.13
C PHE A 35 -12.55 5.81 -8.31
N CYS A 36 -13.80 5.34 -8.37
CA CYS A 36 -14.89 5.87 -7.56
C CYS A 36 -14.60 5.77 -6.06
N VAL A 37 -14.19 4.60 -5.56
CA VAL A 37 -13.84 4.39 -4.15
C VAL A 37 -12.74 5.36 -3.70
N HIS A 38 -11.68 5.51 -4.51
CA HIS A 38 -10.60 6.45 -4.21
C HIS A 38 -11.08 7.91 -4.08
N ASN A 39 -12.01 8.33 -4.95
CA ASN A 39 -12.58 9.69 -4.90
C ASN A 39 -13.61 9.88 -3.77
N CYS A 40 -14.27 8.81 -3.32
CA CYS A 40 -15.19 8.85 -2.19
C CYS A 40 -14.47 8.82 -0.83
N ARG A 41 -13.27 8.23 -0.78
CA ARG A 41 -12.50 8.00 0.45
C ARG A 41 -12.32 9.25 1.34
N PRO A 42 -12.06 10.47 0.83
CA PRO A 42 -11.96 11.68 1.65
C PRO A 42 -13.25 12.06 2.38
N TYR A 43 -14.41 11.54 1.95
CA TYR A 43 -15.73 11.87 2.50
C TYR A 43 -16.26 10.82 3.48
N PHE A 44 -15.44 9.82 3.85
CA PHE A 44 -15.80 8.89 4.91
C PHE A 44 -15.85 9.60 6.26
N SER A 45 -16.62 9.04 7.21
CA SER A 45 -16.69 9.60 8.56
C SER A 45 -15.33 9.50 9.26
N ALA A 46 -15.10 10.34 10.27
CA ALA A 46 -13.88 10.28 11.07
C ALA A 46 -13.69 8.92 11.77
N THR A 47 -14.79 8.22 12.08
CA THR A 47 -14.78 6.87 12.67
C THR A 47 -14.45 5.76 11.67
N ALA A 48 -14.51 6.05 10.36
CA ALA A 48 -14.42 5.02 9.33
C ALA A 48 -13.10 4.25 9.38
N THR A 49 -11.98 4.92 9.70
CA THR A 49 -10.68 4.25 9.84
C THR A 49 -10.76 3.13 10.89
N GLN A 50 -11.29 3.43 12.08
CA GLN A 50 -11.40 2.45 13.16
C GLN A 50 -12.35 1.32 12.75
N GLU A 51 -13.52 1.64 12.19
CA GLU A 51 -14.48 0.63 11.73
C GLU A 51 -13.90 -0.31 10.66
N ILE A 52 -13.13 0.23 9.72
CA ILE A 52 -12.44 -0.55 8.66
C ILE A 52 -11.37 -1.44 9.27
N LEU A 53 -10.59 -0.95 10.23
CA LEU A 53 -9.58 -1.75 10.92
C LEU A 53 -10.24 -2.88 11.73
N ASP A 54 -11.31 -2.58 12.45
CA ASP A 54 -12.02 -3.57 13.27
C ASP A 54 -12.66 -4.68 12.41
N GLU A 55 -13.18 -4.33 11.23
CA GLU A 55 -13.74 -5.31 10.28
C GLU A 55 -12.66 -6.25 9.74
N PHE A 56 -11.49 -5.72 9.36
CA PHE A 56 -10.52 -6.49 8.56
C PHE A 56 -9.34 -7.06 9.36
N ARG A 57 -8.95 -6.46 10.48
CA ARG A 57 -7.84 -6.96 11.33
C ARG A 57 -7.96 -8.43 11.73
N PRO A 58 -9.15 -8.99 12.05
CA PRO A 58 -9.28 -10.41 12.38
C PRO A 58 -8.79 -11.38 11.29
N TYR A 59 -8.69 -10.91 10.04
CA TYR A 59 -8.30 -11.68 8.87
C TYR A 59 -6.81 -11.53 8.51
N LEU A 60 -6.02 -10.83 9.34
CA LEU A 60 -4.55 -10.75 9.24
C LEU A 60 -3.88 -12.08 9.65
N CYS A 61 -3.97 -13.10 8.81
CA CYS A 61 -3.12 -14.27 8.91
C CYS A 61 -2.10 -14.27 7.78
N PRO A 62 -0.80 -13.98 8.03
CA PRO A 62 0.22 -13.94 6.98
C PRO A 62 0.39 -15.25 6.17
N PHE A 63 -0.16 -16.36 6.68
CA PHE A 63 -0.12 -17.69 6.07
C PHE A 63 -1.40 -18.07 5.33
N ASP A 64 -2.43 -17.23 5.37
CA ASP A 64 -3.72 -17.44 4.70
C ASP A 64 -3.80 -16.60 3.42
N THR A 65 -4.43 -17.15 2.38
CA THR A 65 -4.69 -16.44 1.12
C THR A 65 -5.62 -15.25 1.32
N VAL A 66 -6.50 -15.30 2.33
CA VAL A 66 -7.43 -14.20 2.68
C VAL A 66 -6.69 -12.91 3.06
N CYS A 67 -5.45 -13.01 3.55
CA CYS A 67 -4.64 -11.86 3.90
C CYS A 67 -4.36 -10.95 2.70
N GLY A 68 -4.27 -11.51 1.49
CA GLY A 68 -4.09 -10.69 0.28
C GLY A 68 -5.28 -9.78 0.00
N ASP A 69 -6.49 -10.34 0.05
CA ASP A 69 -7.73 -9.59 -0.17
C ASP A 69 -7.89 -8.47 0.86
N VAL A 70 -7.51 -8.73 2.11
CA VAL A 70 -7.53 -7.74 3.21
C VAL A 70 -6.61 -6.56 2.92
N MET A 71 -5.39 -6.81 2.43
CA MET A 71 -4.45 -5.75 2.08
C MET A 71 -4.97 -4.88 0.92
N ASP A 72 -5.66 -5.50 -0.04
CA ASP A 72 -6.35 -4.79 -1.12
C ASP A 72 -7.49 -3.92 -0.57
N TYR A 73 -8.33 -4.46 0.32
CA TYR A 73 -9.39 -3.68 0.95
C TYR A 73 -8.85 -2.50 1.73
N TRP A 74 -7.76 -2.65 2.47
CA TRP A 74 -7.15 -1.52 3.17
C TRP A 74 -6.61 -0.46 2.23
N ASN A 75 -5.89 -0.86 1.18
CA ASN A 75 -5.41 0.09 0.17
C ASN A 75 -6.58 0.86 -0.48
N MET A 76 -7.71 0.20 -0.71
CA MET A 76 -8.91 0.83 -1.28
C MET A 76 -9.62 1.77 -0.29
N PHE A 77 -9.83 1.32 0.95
CA PHE A 77 -10.81 1.93 1.85
C PHE A 77 -10.21 2.77 2.97
N LEU A 78 -8.98 2.50 3.46
CA LEU A 78 -8.43 3.24 4.59
C LEU A 78 -8.28 4.73 4.27
N PRO A 79 -8.92 5.63 5.03
CA PRO A 79 -8.75 7.05 4.85
C PRO A 79 -7.31 7.51 5.12
N VAL A 80 -6.70 8.21 4.15
CA VAL A 80 -5.34 8.76 4.24
C VAL A 80 -5.29 10.30 4.20
N HIS A 81 -6.44 10.97 4.09
CA HIS A 81 -6.56 12.41 3.85
C HIS A 81 -7.19 13.18 5.02
N LEU A 82 -7.23 12.57 6.22
CA LEU A 82 -7.80 13.25 7.38
C LEU A 82 -6.97 14.50 7.69
N PRO A 83 -7.61 15.60 8.14
CA PRO A 83 -6.87 16.80 8.51
C PRO A 83 -6.02 16.54 9.78
N PRO A 84 -5.00 17.38 10.05
CA PRO A 84 -4.06 17.18 11.16
C PRO A 84 -4.69 16.95 12.53
N GLU A 85 -5.81 17.63 12.80
CA GLU A 85 -6.54 17.52 14.07
C GLU A 85 -7.17 16.14 14.28
N LEU A 86 -7.31 15.35 13.21
CA LEU A 86 -7.92 14.02 13.23
C LEU A 86 -6.92 12.91 12.85
N HIS A 87 -5.61 13.18 12.78
CA HIS A 87 -4.61 12.16 12.47
C HIS A 87 -4.61 10.99 13.48
N ASP A 88 -4.98 11.24 14.74
CA ASP A 88 -5.13 10.20 15.77
C ASP A 88 -6.29 9.23 15.48
N GLN A 89 -7.24 9.63 14.64
CA GLN A 89 -8.34 8.79 14.13
C GLN A 89 -8.05 8.27 12.70
N GLY A 90 -6.88 8.60 12.15
CA GLY A 90 -6.46 8.26 10.79
C GLY A 90 -5.27 7.31 10.78
N PHE A 91 -4.22 7.70 10.07
CA PHE A 91 -3.06 6.84 9.86
C PHE A 91 -2.34 6.40 11.14
N LYS A 92 -2.41 7.17 12.22
CA LYS A 92 -1.76 6.81 13.49
C LYS A 92 -2.35 5.55 14.13
N LEU A 93 -3.56 5.13 13.73
CA LEU A 93 -4.18 3.90 14.23
C LEU A 93 -3.56 2.61 13.67
N TRP A 94 -2.85 2.68 12.53
CA TRP A 94 -2.44 1.50 11.77
C TRP A 94 -1.05 1.58 11.14
N LEU A 95 -0.51 2.77 10.86
CA LEU A 95 0.70 2.91 10.05
C LEU A 95 1.91 2.22 10.67
N SER A 96 2.14 2.36 11.97
CA SER A 96 3.26 1.70 12.65
C SER A 96 3.13 0.18 12.60
N GLU A 97 1.96 -0.35 12.94
CA GLU A 97 1.66 -1.78 12.89
C GLU A 97 1.90 -2.35 11.48
N PHE A 98 1.49 -1.62 10.45
CA PHE A 98 1.60 -2.10 9.07
C PHE A 98 3.04 -2.03 8.58
N LEU A 99 3.82 -1.02 8.98
CA LEU A 99 5.25 -0.93 8.68
C LEU A 99 6.02 -2.05 9.39
N ASP A 100 5.70 -2.38 10.64
CA ASP A 100 6.28 -3.49 11.39
C ASP A 100 6.01 -4.84 10.70
N ILE A 101 4.74 -5.09 10.31
CA ILE A 101 4.34 -6.30 9.56
C ILE A 101 5.11 -6.37 8.24
N TRP A 102 5.13 -5.26 7.50
CA TRP A 102 5.79 -5.17 6.21
C TRP A 102 7.29 -5.45 6.34
N GLU A 103 7.99 -4.86 7.32
CA GLU A 103 9.41 -5.09 7.57
C GLU A 103 9.70 -6.55 7.94
N THR A 104 8.85 -7.16 8.78
CA THR A 104 9.01 -8.54 9.27
C THR A 104 8.85 -9.58 8.16
N VAL A 105 7.98 -9.33 7.17
CA VAL A 105 7.70 -10.30 6.10
C VAL A 105 8.67 -10.12 4.92
N CYS A 106 9.72 -10.95 4.85
CA CYS A 106 10.85 -10.77 3.92
C CYS A 106 10.72 -11.42 2.53
N ASN A 107 9.60 -12.08 2.23
CA ASN A 107 9.46 -12.99 1.06
C ASN A 107 8.68 -12.41 -0.14
N ASN A 108 8.51 -11.09 -0.21
CA ASN A 108 7.82 -10.42 -1.32
C ASN A 108 6.46 -11.05 -1.69
N PRO A 109 5.54 -11.17 -0.72
CA PRO A 109 4.23 -11.76 -0.97
C PRO A 109 3.42 -10.90 -1.95
N ALA A 110 2.47 -11.50 -2.66
CA ALA A 110 1.66 -10.81 -3.67
C ALA A 110 0.95 -9.55 -3.12
N TRP A 111 0.60 -9.57 -1.82
CA TRP A 111 -0.07 -8.47 -1.14
C TRP A 111 0.82 -7.27 -0.83
N GLU A 112 2.14 -7.41 -0.95
CA GLU A 112 3.08 -6.34 -0.61
C GLU A 112 2.85 -5.10 -1.49
N GLN A 113 2.49 -5.31 -2.76
CA GLN A 113 2.21 -4.23 -3.71
C GLN A 113 1.09 -3.29 -3.21
N SER A 114 0.07 -3.85 -2.58
CA SER A 114 -1.08 -3.10 -2.06
C SER A 114 -0.69 -2.25 -0.85
N LEU A 115 0.21 -2.76 0.00
CA LEU A 115 0.81 -1.97 1.08
C LEU A 115 1.71 -0.87 0.55
N ILE A 116 2.57 -1.13 -0.45
CA ILE A 116 3.42 -0.08 -1.05
C ILE A 116 2.56 1.05 -1.63
N SER A 117 1.46 0.69 -2.31
CA SER A 117 0.48 1.66 -2.79
C SER A 117 -0.09 2.49 -1.64
N LEU A 118 -0.56 1.84 -0.57
CA LEU A 118 -1.14 2.51 0.60
C LEU A 118 -0.11 3.42 1.30
N PHE A 119 1.13 2.96 1.49
CA PHE A 119 2.22 3.74 2.07
C PHE A 119 2.58 4.95 1.21
N SER A 120 2.60 4.79 -0.11
CA SER A 120 2.84 5.92 -1.03
C SER A 120 1.75 6.98 -0.91
N CYS A 121 0.48 6.56 -0.82
CA CYS A 121 -0.64 7.47 -0.63
C CYS A 121 -0.61 8.18 0.72
N VAL A 122 -0.40 7.44 1.82
CA VAL A 122 -0.37 8.06 3.15
C VAL A 122 0.82 9.00 3.30
N ALA A 123 1.98 8.67 2.73
CA ALA A 123 3.12 9.58 2.71
C ALA A 123 2.79 10.86 1.93
N TRP A 124 2.23 10.73 0.72
CA TRP A 124 1.92 11.86 -0.16
C TRP A 124 0.91 12.83 0.45
N HIS A 125 -0.10 12.32 1.16
CA HIS A 125 -1.14 13.16 1.75
C HIS A 125 -0.78 13.72 3.14
N ASN A 126 0.29 13.24 3.76
CA ASN A 126 0.69 13.60 5.12
C ASN A 126 2.16 14.07 5.18
N ILE A 127 2.62 14.76 4.13
CA ILE A 127 3.99 15.31 4.04
C ILE A 127 4.25 16.22 5.24
N GLY A 128 5.34 15.96 5.96
CA GLY A 128 5.74 16.71 7.15
C GLY A 128 5.06 16.27 8.46
N TYR A 129 4.13 15.31 8.43
CA TYR A 129 3.43 14.81 9.62
C TYR A 129 3.85 13.41 10.07
N ILE A 130 4.58 12.67 9.22
CA ILE A 130 5.08 11.33 9.51
C ILE A 130 6.59 11.38 9.59
N ASP A 131 7.15 10.89 10.70
CA ASP A 131 8.59 10.67 10.82
C ASP A 131 8.97 9.35 10.14
N TRP A 132 9.57 9.47 8.97
CA TRP A 132 10.03 8.33 8.17
C TRP A 132 11.47 7.92 8.49
N GLU A 133 12.22 8.67 9.31
CA GLU A 133 13.65 8.43 9.55
C GLU A 133 13.95 6.98 10.00
N PRO A 134 13.19 6.37 10.95
CA PRO A 134 13.42 4.98 11.36
C PRO A 134 13.24 3.97 10.22
N TRP A 135 12.42 4.32 9.23
CA TRP A 135 11.98 3.43 8.15
C TRP A 135 12.77 3.61 6.86
N LEU A 136 13.62 4.63 6.74
CA LEU A 136 14.37 4.89 5.49
C LEU A 136 15.23 3.69 5.08
N SER A 137 16.00 3.11 6.01
CA SER A 137 16.86 1.97 5.69
C SER A 137 16.08 0.74 5.18
N PRO A 138 15.01 0.28 5.86
CA PRO A 138 14.13 -0.77 5.34
C PRO A 138 13.52 -0.45 3.97
N ILE A 139 13.01 0.77 3.78
CA ILE A 139 12.38 1.23 2.53
C ILE A 139 13.35 1.17 1.36
N PHE A 140 14.51 1.80 1.48
CA PHE A 140 15.47 1.84 0.40
C PHE A 140 16.07 0.46 0.11
N THR A 141 16.29 -0.38 1.13
CA THR A 141 16.75 -1.76 0.95
C THR A 141 15.75 -2.59 0.16
N ARG A 142 14.45 -2.50 0.47
CA ARG A 142 13.40 -3.25 -0.25
C ARG A 142 13.18 -2.74 -1.67
N ILE A 143 13.23 -1.42 -1.88
CA ILE A 143 13.17 -0.85 -3.24
C ILE A 143 14.35 -1.35 -4.08
N LEU A 144 15.58 -1.31 -3.55
CA LEU A 144 16.77 -1.83 -4.25
C LEU A 144 16.65 -3.32 -4.59
N LYS A 145 16.16 -4.14 -3.64
CA LYS A 145 15.90 -5.56 -3.87
C LYS A 145 14.87 -5.77 -5.00
N ASN A 146 13.82 -4.96 -5.05
CA ASN A 146 12.78 -5.07 -6.07
C ASN A 146 13.31 -4.80 -7.47
N LEU A 147 14.26 -3.86 -7.64
CA LEU A 147 14.91 -3.58 -8.93
C LEU A 147 15.61 -4.79 -9.56
N SER A 148 15.81 -5.89 -8.81
CA SER A 148 16.28 -7.18 -9.33
C SER A 148 17.58 -7.08 -10.13
N LEU A 149 18.48 -6.18 -9.73
CA LEU A 149 19.75 -5.93 -10.41
C LEU A 149 20.65 -7.18 -10.34
N PRO A 150 21.35 -7.54 -11.42
CA PRO A 150 22.34 -8.61 -11.38
C PRO A 150 23.55 -8.15 -10.56
N VAL A 151 23.72 -8.69 -9.36
CA VAL A 151 24.88 -8.41 -8.50
C VAL A 151 25.83 -9.62 -8.53
N GLY A 152 27.06 -9.41 -9.00
CA GLY A 152 28.08 -10.46 -9.14
C GLY A 152 27.81 -11.45 -10.29
N ASN A 153 28.38 -12.65 -10.21
CA ASN A 153 28.27 -13.69 -11.27
C ASN A 153 26.96 -14.51 -11.21
N VAL A 154 25.98 -14.10 -10.40
CA VAL A 154 24.70 -14.81 -10.26
C VAL A 154 23.70 -14.21 -11.25
N LYS A 155 23.17 -15.04 -12.15
CA LYS A 155 22.10 -14.63 -13.07
C LYS A 155 20.91 -14.11 -12.26
N SER A 156 20.36 -12.95 -12.64
CA SER A 156 19.16 -12.40 -12.01
C SER A 156 18.08 -13.48 -11.95
N THR A 157 17.72 -13.94 -10.76
CA THR A 157 16.53 -14.76 -10.57
C THR A 157 15.36 -13.93 -11.07
N LYS A 158 14.51 -14.50 -11.94
CA LYS A 158 13.28 -13.84 -12.40
C LYS A 158 12.34 -13.65 -11.20
N GLN A 159 12.61 -12.68 -10.34
CA GLN A 159 11.63 -12.19 -9.41
C GLN A 159 10.63 -11.38 -10.23
N THR A 160 9.36 -11.75 -10.16
CA THR A 160 8.29 -10.89 -10.66
C THR A 160 8.43 -9.56 -9.94
N GLN A 161 8.61 -8.49 -10.71
CA GLN A 161 8.56 -7.13 -10.20
C GLN A 161 7.19 -6.95 -9.57
N ASN A 162 7.14 -6.95 -8.24
CA ASN A 162 5.87 -6.80 -7.53
C ASN A 162 5.60 -5.32 -7.23
N TYR A 163 6.60 -4.42 -7.30
CA TYR A 163 6.36 -3.02 -6.98
C TYR A 163 6.02 -2.18 -8.20
N SER A 164 5.00 -1.35 -8.06
CA SER A 164 4.83 -0.22 -8.95
C SER A 164 5.97 0.79 -8.72
N VAL A 165 6.82 0.98 -9.74
CA VAL A 165 7.88 1.98 -9.73
C VAL A 165 7.33 3.37 -9.44
N SER A 166 6.12 3.69 -9.94
CA SER A 166 5.48 4.97 -9.67
C SER A 166 5.09 5.14 -8.20
N ALA A 167 4.57 4.09 -7.55
CA ALA A 167 4.22 4.13 -6.13
C ALA A 167 5.48 4.28 -5.27
N ALA A 168 6.54 3.52 -5.56
CA ALA A 168 7.82 3.63 -4.87
C ALA A 168 8.44 5.04 -5.04
N ALA A 169 8.42 5.59 -6.26
CA ALA A 169 8.91 6.94 -6.52
C ALA A 169 8.09 8.00 -5.79
N THR A 170 6.75 7.92 -5.81
CA THR A 170 5.87 8.82 -5.05
C THR A 170 6.16 8.74 -3.56
N TRP A 171 6.38 7.54 -3.02
CA TRP A 171 6.72 7.36 -1.61
C TRP A 171 8.05 8.04 -1.28
N ILE A 172 9.12 7.78 -2.06
CA ILE A 172 10.42 8.45 -1.90
C ILE A 172 10.25 9.97 -1.93
N VAL A 173 9.53 10.50 -2.91
CA VAL A 173 9.33 11.94 -3.07
C VAL A 173 8.59 12.54 -1.89
N ALA A 174 7.53 11.89 -1.41
CA ALA A 174 6.76 12.35 -0.26
C ALA A 174 7.57 12.33 1.05
N MET A 175 8.55 11.43 1.16
CA MET A 175 9.47 11.38 2.29
C MET A 175 10.56 12.45 2.24
N MET A 176 10.83 13.10 1.10
CA MET A 176 11.87 14.12 1.03
C MET A 176 11.49 15.36 1.83
N GLY A 177 12.13 15.56 2.99
CA GLY A 177 11.91 16.71 3.88
C GLY A 177 13.22 17.35 4.30
N ASN A 178 13.18 18.62 4.72
CA ASN A 178 14.37 19.43 4.97
C ASN A 178 15.28 18.95 6.13
N GLN A 179 14.87 17.95 6.91
CA GLN A 179 15.57 17.53 8.14
C GLN A 179 15.90 16.03 8.19
N ASN A 180 15.54 15.23 7.17
CA ASN A 180 15.73 13.79 7.20
C ASN A 180 16.82 13.31 6.23
N SER A 181 17.27 12.07 6.42
CA SER A 181 18.36 11.48 5.64
C SER A 181 17.91 10.96 4.27
N CYS A 182 16.65 11.17 3.87
CA CYS A 182 16.04 10.56 2.68
C CYS A 182 16.80 10.88 1.39
N ILE A 183 17.29 12.11 1.23
CA ILE A 183 18.08 12.51 0.04
C ILE A 183 19.41 11.75 -0.01
N GLN A 184 20.03 11.49 1.14
CA GLN A 184 21.28 10.72 1.19
C GLN A 184 21.04 9.27 0.78
N TYR A 185 20.01 8.62 1.32
CA TYR A 185 19.60 7.27 0.89
C TYR A 185 19.26 7.19 -0.61
N LEU A 186 18.61 8.22 -1.17
CA LEU A 186 18.34 8.28 -2.60
C LEU A 186 19.63 8.39 -3.42
N ARG A 187 20.62 9.19 -2.98
CA ARG A 187 21.93 9.25 -3.65
C ARG A 187 22.63 7.90 -3.61
N ASP A 188 22.61 7.24 -2.46
CA ASP A 188 23.25 5.93 -2.28
C ASP A 188 22.58 4.87 -3.16
N LEU A 189 21.25 4.86 -3.24
CA LEU A 189 20.48 4.03 -4.16
C LEU A 189 20.87 4.28 -5.63
N LEU A 190 20.90 5.54 -6.07
CA LEU A 190 21.26 5.90 -7.44
C LEU A 190 22.71 5.53 -7.77
N ASN A 191 23.61 5.64 -6.80
CA ASN A 191 25.00 5.21 -6.97
C ASN A 191 25.11 3.68 -7.06
N ALA A 192 24.30 2.93 -6.30
CA ALA A 192 24.26 1.48 -6.39
C ALA A 192 23.74 0.98 -7.75
N ILE A 193 22.81 1.69 -8.39
CA ILE A 193 22.25 1.32 -9.70
C ILE A 193 23.21 1.66 -10.87
N LYS A 194 24.09 2.66 -10.70
CA LYS A 194 25.01 3.09 -11.77
C LYS A 194 26.16 2.11 -12.04
N ASN A 195 26.50 1.27 -11.06
CA ASN A 195 27.59 0.29 -11.14
C ASN A 195 27.07 -1.07 -11.57
#